data_AF-A0A6G5QQC7-F1
#
_entry.id   AF-A0A6G5QQC7-F1
#
_cell.length_a   1.000
_cell.length_b   1.000
_cell.length_c   1.000
_cell.angle_alpha   90.00
_cell.angle_beta   90.00
_cell.angle_gamma   90.00
#
_symmetry.space_group_name_H-M   'P 1'
#
loop_
_entity.id
_entity.type
_entity.pdbx_description
1 polymer ?
#
loop_
_entity_poly.entity_id
_entity_poly.type
_entity_poly.pdbx_seq_one_letter_code
_entity_poly.pdbx_strand_id
1 'polypeptide(L)'
;MDYNIENKGFVCFVYNLQRRRAFWAALLAVLAVKFILCELFSGGAVADALVVKLRFATLFAAFGVCVAMCAPKVFGVKLAGFFLIFLGVIFGLDYSTSDFSGVSEISFPFALPLNEIYPSLFAPDFSATNEAGFIKIYAWANFAFFAVFGAFCLVMILSWFVYNARSSEINKI
;
A
#
# COMPACT_ATOMS: atom_id res chain seq x y z
N MET A 1 -19.88 -21.96 20.06
CA MET A 1 -18.95 -22.14 18.92
C MET A 1 -17.60 -22.47 19.52
N ASP A 2 -17.19 -23.74 19.44
CA ASP A 2 -15.94 -24.24 20.01
C ASP A 2 -14.74 -23.69 19.22
N TYR A 3 -14.01 -22.75 19.82
CA TYR A 3 -12.78 -22.17 19.26
C TYR A 3 -11.53 -22.99 19.59
N ASN A 4 -11.70 -24.12 20.28
CA ASN A 4 -10.62 -25.00 20.72
C ASN A 4 -10.10 -25.97 19.63
N ILE A 5 -10.46 -25.71 18.37
CA ILE A 5 -10.01 -26.47 17.21
C ILE A 5 -9.30 -25.49 16.27
N GLU A 6 -8.03 -25.76 15.98
CA GLU A 6 -7.25 -24.97 15.03
C GLU A 6 -8.05 -24.73 13.74
N ASN A 7 -8.14 -23.46 13.33
CA ASN A 7 -8.77 -23.01 12.08
C ASN A 7 -10.30 -23.16 11.95
N LYS A 8 -11.08 -23.30 13.05
CA LYS A 8 -12.54 -23.10 12.95
C LYS A 8 -12.92 -21.61 12.91
N GLY A 9 -12.76 -20.99 11.75
CA GLY A 9 -13.32 -19.66 11.42
C GLY A 9 -12.37 -18.75 10.64
N PHE A 10 -12.91 -18.04 9.66
CA PHE A 10 -12.18 -17.08 8.81
C PHE A 10 -11.38 -16.06 9.63
N VAL A 11 -11.99 -15.53 10.70
CA VAL A 11 -11.36 -14.53 11.58
C VAL A 11 -10.13 -15.08 12.31
N CYS A 12 -10.20 -16.31 12.83
CA CYS A 12 -9.06 -16.97 13.49
C CYS A 12 -7.93 -17.28 12.51
N PHE A 13 -8.27 -17.72 11.30
CA PHE A 13 -7.30 -17.94 10.23
C PHE A 13 -6.55 -16.64 9.88
N VAL A 14 -7.29 -15.55 9.64
CA VAL A 14 -6.72 -14.24 9.32
C VAL A 14 -5.84 -13.72 10.46
N TYR A 15 -6.30 -13.84 11.70
CA TYR A 15 -5.52 -13.47 12.88
C TYR A 15 -4.18 -14.21 12.94
N ASN A 16 -4.21 -15.54 12.76
CA ASN A 16 -3.01 -16.38 12.79
C ASN A 16 -2.07 -16.06 11.61
N LEU A 17 -2.62 -15.80 10.42
CA LEU A 17 -1.86 -15.43 9.24
C LEU A 17 -1.07 -14.14 9.49
N GLN A 18 -1.72 -13.09 10.01
CA GLN A 18 -1.09 -11.79 10.27
C GLN A 18 -0.05 -11.79 11.39
N ARG A 19 0.00 -12.82 12.25
CA ARG A 19 1.05 -12.95 13.27
C ARG A 19 2.36 -13.48 12.68
N ARG A 20 2.31 -14.09 11.49
CA ARG A 20 3.49 -14.66 10.82
C ARG A 20 4.20 -13.57 10.02
N ARG A 21 5.52 -13.43 10.20
CA ARG A 21 6.35 -12.51 9.39
C ARG A 21 6.29 -12.84 7.90
N ALA A 22 6.15 -14.13 7.56
CA ALA A 22 6.02 -14.60 6.18
C ALA A 22 4.83 -13.95 5.44
N PHE A 23 3.72 -13.69 6.13
CA PHE A 23 2.59 -12.98 5.55
C PHE A 23 2.96 -11.55 5.13
N TRP A 24 3.64 -10.81 6.01
CA TRP A 24 4.08 -9.45 5.72
C TRP A 24 5.17 -9.42 4.64
N ALA A 25 6.07 -10.40 4.63
CA ALA A 25 7.05 -10.57 3.56
C ALA A 25 6.39 -10.84 2.20
N ALA A 26 5.33 -11.65 2.17
CA ALA A 26 4.54 -11.87 0.96
C ALA A 26 3.84 -10.59 0.48
N LEU A 27 3.27 -9.80 1.39
CA LEU A 27 2.70 -8.49 1.05
C LEU A 27 3.76 -7.53 0.50
N LEU A 28 4.95 -7.51 1.10
CA LEU A 28 6.06 -6.71 0.63
C LEU A 28 6.50 -7.15 -0.78
N ALA A 29 6.54 -8.46 -1.04
CA ALA A 29 6.84 -9.00 -2.36
C ALA A 29 5.79 -8.57 -3.40
N VAL A 30 4.49 -8.58 -3.06
CA VAL A 30 3.42 -8.08 -3.96
C VAL A 30 3.64 -6.60 -4.30
N LEU A 31 3.98 -5.77 -3.30
CA LEU A 31 4.28 -4.35 -3.52
C LEU A 31 5.56 -4.16 -4.34
N ALA A 32 6.59 -4.98 -4.12
CA ALA A 32 7.83 -4.94 -4.89
C ALA A 32 7.61 -5.35 -6.36
N VAL A 33 6.83 -6.40 -6.61
CA VAL A 33 6.41 -6.80 -7.96
C VAL A 33 5.63 -5.67 -8.62
N LYS A 34 4.68 -5.06 -7.91
CA LYS A 34 3.93 -3.90 -8.42
C LYS A 34 4.86 -2.73 -8.78
N PHE A 35 5.84 -2.44 -7.93
CA PHE A 35 6.83 -1.41 -8.18
C PHE A 35 7.66 -1.70 -9.44
N ILE A 36 8.18 -2.92 -9.57
CA ILE A 36 8.95 -3.36 -10.75
C ILE A 36 8.08 -3.31 -12.02
N LEU A 37 6.82 -3.75 -11.95
CA LEU A 37 5.90 -3.66 -13.09
C LEU A 37 5.64 -2.20 -13.49
N CYS A 38 5.52 -1.28 -12.52
CA CYS A 38 5.40 0.14 -12.83
C CYS A 38 6.62 0.65 -13.62
N GLU A 39 7.85 0.27 -13.22
CA GLU A 39 9.08 0.61 -13.95
C GLU A 39 9.17 -0.04 -15.33
N LEU A 40 8.76 -1.31 -15.44
CA LEU A 40 8.86 -2.07 -16.68
C LEU A 40 7.86 -1.58 -17.74
N PHE A 41 6.61 -1.31 -17.33
CA PHE A 41 5.57 -0.82 -18.23
C PHE A 41 5.76 0.64 -18.62
N SER A 42 6.40 1.44 -17.77
CA SER A 42 6.86 2.75 -18.20
C SER A 42 7.98 2.62 -19.25
N GLY A 43 8.64 1.46 -19.43
CA GLY A 43 9.43 1.17 -20.64
C GLY A 43 10.62 2.13 -20.88
N GLY A 44 11.11 2.79 -19.82
CA GLY A 44 12.05 3.92 -19.96
C GLY A 44 11.40 5.21 -20.46
N ALA A 45 10.09 5.22 -20.74
CA ALA A 45 9.26 6.40 -20.86
C ALA A 45 9.19 7.09 -19.49
N VAL A 46 10.09 8.05 -19.38
CA VAL A 46 9.97 9.34 -18.71
C VAL A 46 9.02 9.41 -17.52
N ALA A 47 9.60 9.73 -16.37
CA ALA A 47 8.91 9.94 -15.10
C ALA A 47 7.90 11.08 -15.22
N ASP A 48 6.68 10.81 -15.64
CA ASP A 48 5.59 11.78 -15.55
C ASP A 48 5.22 12.00 -14.06
N ALA A 49 4.61 13.14 -13.74
CA ALA A 49 4.23 13.48 -12.38
C ALA A 49 3.32 12.41 -11.74
N LEU A 50 2.46 11.79 -12.54
CA LEU A 50 1.65 10.64 -12.13
C LEU A 50 2.51 9.45 -11.67
N VAL A 51 3.52 9.07 -12.46
CA VAL A 51 4.39 7.92 -12.16
C VAL A 51 5.16 8.16 -10.86
N VAL A 52 5.73 9.35 -10.71
CA VAL A 52 6.48 9.75 -9.51
C VAL A 52 5.60 9.71 -8.26
N LYS A 53 4.39 10.25 -8.33
CA LYS A 53 3.44 10.26 -7.21
C LYS A 53 2.95 8.84 -6.87
N LEU A 54 2.75 7.97 -7.85
CA LEU A 54 2.38 6.57 -7.62
C LEU A 54 3.53 5.73 -7.05
N ARG A 55 4.79 6.01 -7.42
CA ARG A 55 5.98 5.43 -6.76
C ARG A 55 6.00 5.79 -5.28
N PHE A 56 5.80 7.08 -4.98
CA PHE A 56 5.72 7.56 -3.61
C PHE A 56 4.63 6.82 -2.81
N ALA A 57 3.41 6.72 -3.34
CA ALA A 57 2.32 6.00 -2.69
C ALA A 57 2.65 4.51 -2.41
N THR A 58 3.31 3.84 -3.37
CA THR A 58 3.71 2.43 -3.24
C THR A 58 4.79 2.25 -2.17
N LEU A 59 5.79 3.14 -2.14
CA LEU A 59 6.85 3.10 -1.13
C LEU A 59 6.31 3.40 0.27
N PHE A 60 5.34 4.31 0.38
CA PHE A 60 4.69 4.60 1.65
C PHE A 60 3.92 3.39 2.19
N ALA A 61 3.19 2.68 1.32
CA ALA A 61 2.53 1.43 1.68
C ALA A 61 3.54 0.33 2.06
N ALA A 62 4.64 0.20 1.32
CA ALA A 62 5.71 -0.76 1.61
C ALA A 62 6.38 -0.47 2.96
N PHE A 63 6.60 0.80 3.28
CA PHE A 63 7.11 1.21 4.59
C PHE A 63 6.18 0.79 5.73
N GLY A 64 4.87 0.98 5.56
CA GLY A 64 3.88 0.49 6.53
C GLY A 64 3.90 -1.04 6.71
N VAL A 65 4.08 -1.80 5.63
CA VAL A 65 4.28 -3.26 5.68
C VAL A 65 5.54 -3.62 6.45
N CYS A 66 6.66 -2.94 6.22
CA CYS A 66 7.91 -3.14 6.97
C CYS A 66 7.73 -2.88 8.46
N VAL A 67 7.06 -1.78 8.84
CA VAL A 67 6.74 -1.46 10.25
C VAL A 67 5.93 -2.59 10.87
N ALA A 68 4.86 -3.04 10.22
CA ALA A 68 4.05 -4.16 10.72
C ALA A 68 4.81 -5.49 10.80
N MET A 69 5.79 -5.71 9.91
CA MET A 69 6.63 -6.91 9.88
C MET A 69 7.66 -6.97 11.03
N CYS A 70 8.14 -5.83 11.52
CA CYS A 70 9.12 -5.77 12.62
C CYS A 70 8.62 -6.51 13.85
N ALA A 71 7.39 -6.23 14.27
CA ALA A 71 6.77 -6.82 15.44
C ALA A 71 5.27 -7.11 15.21
N PRO A 72 4.92 -8.14 14.41
CA PRO A 72 3.53 -8.43 14.00
C PRO A 72 2.63 -8.92 15.15
N LYS A 73 3.21 -9.18 16.32
CA LYS A 73 2.50 -9.58 17.54
C LYS A 73 2.18 -8.37 18.42
N VAL A 74 2.88 -7.25 18.26
CA VAL A 74 2.70 -6.05 19.09
C VAL A 74 1.57 -5.22 18.51
N PHE A 75 0.56 -4.94 19.35
CA PHE A 75 -0.64 -4.22 18.95
C PHE A 75 -0.32 -2.84 18.33
N GLY A 76 0.45 -2.02 19.05
CA GLY A 76 0.76 -0.65 18.61
C GLY A 76 1.55 -0.59 17.30
N VAL A 77 2.56 -1.45 17.15
CA VAL A 77 3.38 -1.50 15.92
C VAL A 77 2.55 -1.94 14.72
N LYS A 78 1.68 -2.94 14.89
CA LYS A 78 0.77 -3.39 13.82
C LYS A 78 -0.22 -2.29 13.42
N LEU A 79 -0.80 -1.58 14.39
CA LEU A 79 -1.73 -0.49 14.12
C LEU A 79 -1.05 0.66 13.37
N ALA A 80 0.15 1.05 13.80
CA ALA A 80 0.96 2.06 13.11
C ALA A 80 1.31 1.62 11.67
N GLY A 81 1.69 0.35 11.48
CA GLY A 81 1.94 -0.20 10.15
C GLY A 81 0.72 -0.15 9.24
N PHE A 82 -0.46 -0.56 9.73
CA PHE A 82 -1.71 -0.46 8.96
C PHE A 82 -2.08 0.98 8.65
N PHE A 83 -1.90 1.92 9.58
CA PHE A 83 -2.15 3.33 9.33
C PHE A 83 -1.30 3.86 8.16
N LEU A 84 -0.01 3.54 8.14
CA LEU A 84 0.89 3.89 7.04
C LEU A 84 0.49 3.21 5.72
N ILE A 85 0.06 1.94 5.77
CA ILE A 85 -0.46 1.23 4.60
C ILE A 85 -1.69 1.97 4.02
N PHE A 86 -2.64 2.35 4.87
CA PHE A 86 -3.84 3.07 4.42
C PHE A 86 -3.52 4.45 3.86
N LEU A 87 -2.57 5.19 4.44
CA LEU A 87 -2.11 6.44 3.85
C LEU A 87 -1.54 6.23 2.45
N GLY A 88 -0.70 5.21 2.26
CA GLY A 88 -0.18 4.86 0.93
C GLY A 88 -1.28 4.48 -0.06
N VAL A 89 -2.31 3.75 0.39
CA VAL A 89 -3.49 3.42 -0.42
C VAL A 89 -4.29 4.65 -0.79
N ILE A 90 -4.55 5.56 0.15
CA ILE A 90 -5.32 6.79 -0.08
C ILE A 90 -4.59 7.66 -1.11
N PHE A 91 -3.29 7.88 -0.94
CA PHE A 91 -2.49 8.60 -1.93
C PHE A 91 -2.50 7.89 -3.29
N GLY A 92 -2.38 6.57 -3.31
CA GLY A 92 -2.42 5.79 -4.55
C GLY A 92 -3.74 5.95 -5.31
N LEU A 93 -4.86 5.94 -4.61
CA LEU A 93 -6.20 6.16 -5.19
C LEU A 93 -6.36 7.60 -5.67
N ASP A 94 -6.02 8.58 -4.82
CA ASP A 94 -6.13 10.01 -5.12
C ASP A 94 -5.33 10.38 -6.37
N TYR A 95 -4.07 9.96 -6.43
CA TYR A 95 -3.20 10.22 -7.59
C TYR A 95 -3.68 9.51 -8.85
N SER A 96 -4.29 8.33 -8.74
CA SER A 96 -4.82 7.63 -9.91
C SER A 96 -6.05 8.31 -10.51
N THR A 97 -6.74 9.16 -9.73
CA THR A 97 -7.91 9.94 -10.19
C THR A 97 -7.59 11.41 -10.50
N SER A 98 -6.41 11.86 -10.10
CA SER A 98 -5.96 13.24 -10.29
C SER A 98 -5.51 13.48 -11.73
N ASP A 99 -5.83 14.67 -12.25
CA ASP A 99 -5.29 15.16 -13.50
C ASP A 99 -3.99 15.92 -13.23
N PHE A 100 -2.90 15.47 -13.85
CA PHE A 100 -1.58 16.11 -13.76
C PHE A 100 -1.22 16.89 -15.03
N SER A 101 -2.17 17.09 -15.94
CA SER A 101 -1.97 17.92 -17.13
C SER A 101 -1.61 19.36 -16.73
N GLY A 102 -0.49 19.87 -17.26
CA GLY A 102 -0.03 21.24 -17.01
C GLY A 102 0.70 21.46 -15.68
N VAL A 103 1.02 20.41 -14.92
CA VAL A 103 1.86 20.52 -13.72
C VAL A 103 3.32 20.69 -14.13
N SER A 104 3.97 21.76 -13.66
CA SER A 104 5.40 22.04 -13.92
C SER A 104 6.31 21.72 -12.72
N GLU A 105 5.74 21.48 -11.54
CA GLU A 105 6.46 21.15 -10.31
C GLU A 105 5.71 20.09 -9.50
N ILE A 106 6.44 19.17 -8.87
CA ILE A 106 5.85 18.17 -7.97
C ILE A 106 6.08 18.59 -6.53
N SER A 107 4.97 18.82 -5.82
CA SER A 107 4.96 18.80 -4.37
C SER A 107 4.57 17.41 -3.87
N PHE A 108 5.37 16.89 -2.93
CA PHE A 108 5.01 15.70 -2.16
C PHE A 108 4.28 16.10 -0.89
N PRO A 109 3.40 15.22 -0.37
CA PRO A 109 2.83 15.43 0.95
C PRO A 109 3.96 15.49 2.00
N PHE A 110 3.73 16.28 3.05
CA PHE A 110 4.69 16.55 4.14
C PHE A 110 5.93 17.37 3.72
N ALA A 111 5.89 18.06 2.58
CA ALA A 111 6.97 18.92 2.08
C ALA A 111 8.33 18.21 2.00
N LEU A 112 8.31 16.89 1.77
CA LEU A 112 9.53 16.09 1.64
C LEU A 112 10.19 16.37 0.28
N PRO A 113 11.45 16.84 0.23
CA PRO A 113 12.16 17.13 -1.01
C PRO A 113 12.74 15.84 -1.61
N LEU A 114 11.89 14.84 -1.89
CA LEU A 114 12.32 13.53 -2.38
C LEU A 114 12.97 13.58 -3.76
N ASN A 115 12.53 14.53 -4.59
CA ASN A 115 13.14 14.85 -5.87
C ASN A 115 14.57 15.40 -5.71
N GLU A 116 14.86 16.14 -4.64
CA GLU A 116 16.22 16.62 -4.34
C GLU A 116 17.09 15.52 -3.72
N ILE A 117 16.51 14.67 -2.86
CA ILE A 117 17.23 13.61 -2.15
C ILE A 117 17.58 12.44 -3.10
N TYR A 118 16.65 12.04 -3.97
CA TYR A 118 16.84 10.91 -4.88
C TYR A 118 16.20 11.18 -6.25
N PRO A 119 16.82 12.06 -7.06
CA PRO A 119 16.27 12.54 -8.32
C PRO A 119 16.05 11.43 -9.35
N SER A 120 16.87 10.38 -9.36
CA SER A 120 16.72 9.27 -10.31
C SER A 120 15.36 8.57 -10.23
N LEU A 121 14.70 8.61 -9.07
CA LEU A 121 13.40 7.98 -8.86
C LEU A 121 12.23 8.98 -8.78
N PHE A 122 12.51 10.19 -8.29
CA PHE A 122 11.48 11.17 -7.94
C PHE A 122 11.54 12.48 -8.73
N ALA A 123 12.54 12.68 -9.60
CA ALA A 123 12.52 13.80 -10.53
C ALA A 123 11.62 13.43 -11.72
N PRO A 124 10.51 14.14 -11.93
CA PRO A 124 9.74 13.97 -13.14
C PRO A 124 10.48 14.59 -14.33
N ASP A 125 10.21 14.09 -15.51
CA ASP A 125 10.60 14.74 -16.74
C ASP A 125 9.34 15.15 -17.50
N PHE A 126 9.08 16.45 -17.46
CA PHE A 126 7.91 17.12 -18.03
C PHE A 126 8.00 17.29 -19.55
N SER A 127 9.12 16.90 -20.18
CA SER A 127 9.31 16.99 -21.63
C SER A 127 8.74 15.79 -22.38
N ALA A 128 8.36 14.71 -21.69
CA ALA A 128 7.72 13.56 -22.32
C ALA A 128 6.30 13.84 -22.77
N THR A 129 6.06 13.45 -24.02
CA THR A 129 4.72 13.32 -24.58
C THR A 129 4.31 11.86 -24.49
N ASN A 130 3.77 11.47 -23.33
CA ASN A 130 3.14 10.16 -23.19
C ASN A 130 1.80 10.14 -23.93
N GLU A 131 1.48 9.04 -24.60
CA GLU A 131 0.18 8.88 -25.24
C GLU A 131 -0.96 8.94 -24.20
N ALA A 132 -1.96 9.79 -24.43
CA ALA A 132 -3.07 9.99 -23.50
C ALA A 132 -3.84 8.70 -23.19
N GLY A 133 -3.87 7.74 -24.14
CA GLY A 133 -4.46 6.42 -23.94
C GLY A 133 -3.68 5.56 -22.94
N PHE A 134 -2.35 5.57 -23.04
CA PHE A 134 -1.45 4.86 -22.12
C PHE A 134 -1.56 5.42 -20.70
N ILE A 135 -1.54 6.74 -20.52
CA ILE A 135 -1.68 7.38 -19.20
C ILE A 135 -2.99 6.97 -18.52
N LYS A 136 -4.11 6.97 -19.26
CA LYS A 136 -5.41 6.54 -18.73
C LYS A 136 -5.41 5.09 -18.29
N ILE A 137 -4.88 4.18 -19.11
CA ILE A 137 -4.80 2.76 -18.77
C ILE A 137 -3.91 2.56 -17.54
N TYR A 138 -2.78 3.25 -17.49
CA TYR A 138 -1.84 3.19 -16.37
C TYR A 138 -2.45 3.70 -15.05
N ALA A 139 -3.17 4.81 -15.10
CA ALA A 139 -3.92 5.36 -13.98
C ALA A 139 -4.99 4.38 -13.48
N TRP A 140 -5.83 3.84 -14.38
CA TRP A 140 -6.88 2.88 -14.03
C TRP A 140 -6.33 1.56 -13.46
N ALA A 141 -5.22 1.05 -14.01
CA ALA A 141 -4.57 -0.14 -13.49
C ALA A 141 -4.06 0.08 -12.06
N ASN A 142 -3.44 1.23 -11.79
CA ASN A 142 -2.98 1.59 -10.44
C ASN A 142 -4.15 1.81 -9.48
N PHE A 143 -5.22 2.47 -9.93
CA PHE A 143 -6.44 2.64 -9.15
C PHE A 143 -7.00 1.28 -8.72
N ALA A 144 -7.18 0.35 -9.67
CA ALA A 144 -7.69 -0.99 -9.40
C ALA A 144 -6.79 -1.74 -8.40
N PHE A 145 -5.47 -1.66 -8.58
CA PHE A 145 -4.51 -2.26 -7.65
C PHE A 145 -4.68 -1.71 -6.23
N PHE A 146 -4.64 -0.39 -6.05
CA PHE A 146 -4.74 0.24 -4.73
C PHE A 146 -6.12 0.03 -4.09
N ALA A 147 -7.19 -0.02 -4.87
CA ALA A 147 -8.54 -0.30 -4.38
C ALA A 147 -8.64 -1.74 -3.84
N VAL A 148 -8.17 -2.73 -4.62
CA VAL A 148 -8.19 -4.14 -4.21
C VAL A 148 -7.26 -4.36 -3.03
N PHE A 149 -6.05 -3.80 -3.05
CA PHE A 149 -5.09 -3.89 -1.95
C PHE A 149 -5.63 -3.23 -0.67
N GLY A 150 -6.25 -2.05 -0.80
CA GLY A 150 -6.91 -1.36 0.30
C GLY A 150 -8.05 -2.16 0.92
N ALA A 151 -8.95 -2.70 0.09
CA ALA A 151 -10.04 -3.56 0.53
C ALA A 151 -9.52 -4.82 1.23
N PHE A 152 -8.47 -5.44 0.69
CA PHE A 152 -7.80 -6.57 1.32
C PHE A 152 -7.24 -6.18 2.70
N CYS A 153 -6.49 -5.10 2.81
CA CYS A 153 -5.95 -4.60 4.08
C CYS A 153 -7.06 -4.26 5.10
N LEU A 154 -8.21 -3.76 4.63
CA LEU A 154 -9.38 -3.47 5.44
C LEU A 154 -10.00 -4.75 6.03
N VAL A 155 -10.20 -5.78 5.21
CA VAL A 155 -10.67 -7.09 5.69
C VAL A 155 -9.70 -7.65 6.72
N MET A 156 -8.40 -7.50 6.48
CA MET A 156 -7.35 -7.95 7.39
C MET A 156 -7.45 -7.24 8.74
N ILE A 157 -7.46 -5.91 8.78
CA ILE A 157 -7.50 -5.18 10.06
C ILE A 157 -8.82 -5.40 10.80
N LEU A 158 -9.97 -5.44 10.10
CA LEU A 158 -11.27 -5.72 10.71
C LEU A 158 -11.32 -7.11 11.34
N SER A 159 -10.85 -8.13 10.63
CA SER A 159 -10.78 -9.49 11.17
C SER A 159 -9.93 -9.53 12.44
N TRP A 160 -8.81 -8.80 12.47
CA TRP A 160 -7.99 -8.70 13.67
C TRP A 160 -8.70 -8.01 14.83
N PHE A 161 -9.45 -6.92 14.58
CA PHE A 161 -10.26 -6.26 15.61
C PHE A 161 -11.39 -7.15 16.13
N VAL A 162 -12.13 -7.83 15.25
CA VAL A 162 -13.21 -8.75 15.63
C VAL A 162 -12.67 -9.88 16.51
N TYR A 163 -11.50 -10.43 16.19
CA TYR A 163 -10.85 -11.45 17.01
C TYR A 163 -10.54 -10.91 18.42
N ASN A 164 -9.93 -9.74 18.52
CA ASN A 164 -9.54 -9.16 19.82
C ASN A 164 -10.76 -8.76 20.66
N ALA A 165 -11.82 -8.24 20.04
CA ALA A 165 -13.06 -7.87 20.72
C ALA A 165 -13.79 -9.09 21.30
N ARG A 166 -13.81 -10.21 20.58
CA ARG A 166 -14.48 -11.43 21.05
C ARG A 166 -13.66 -12.21 22.08
N SER A 167 -12.34 -12.19 21.96
CA SER A 167 -11.44 -12.81 22.95
C SER A 167 -11.57 -12.17 24.34
N SER A 168 -11.82 -10.86 24.41
CA SER A 168 -12.02 -10.16 25.68
C SER A 168 -13.36 -10.44 26.35
N GLU A 169 -14.37 -10.90 25.60
CA GLU A 169 -15.66 -11.35 26.15
C GLU A 169 -15.57 -12.73 26.79
N ILE A 170 -14.80 -13.65 26.20
CA ILE A 170 -14.66 -15.04 26.68
C ILE A 170 -13.85 -15.10 27.99
N ASN A 171 -12.83 -14.26 28.15
CA ASN A 171 -12.00 -14.21 29.38
C ASN A 171 -12.70 -13.56 30.59
N LYS A 172 -13.97 -13.16 30.47
CA LYS A 172 -14.77 -12.59 31.57
C LYS A 172 -15.82 -13.56 32.13
N ILE A 173 -15.90 -14.80 31.62
CA ILE A 173 -16.74 -15.88 32.11
C ILE A 173 -15.86 -16.88 32.86
#